data_AF-A0A7C9LS48-F1
#
_entry.id   AF-A0A7C9LS48-F1
#
_cell.length_a   1.000
_cell.length_b   1.000
_cell.length_c   1.000
_cell.angle_alpha   90.00
_cell.angle_beta   90.00
_cell.angle_gamma   90.00
#
_symmetry.space_group_name_H-M   'P 1'
#
loop_
_entity.id
_entity.type
_entity.pdbx_description
1 polymer ?
#
loop_
_entity_poly.entity_id
_entity_poly.type
_entity_poly.pdbx_seq_one_letter_code
_entity_poly.pdbx_strand_id
1 'polypeptide(L)'
;MSRPFIAAVVAASLALSGLSATTAQAGNRDVARAIAGIAAVAIIAGALSDRDNRRNRGHVTRRYDPDPVVIPRPLPRRVQRHSLPRHCMIRAQSRYGEPRRVFGSRCLNRHFRYTDSLPRACAVRIGGNHHRHANYGRHGYSVGCLRQHGYHLAHR
;
A
#
# COMPACT_ATOMS: atom_id res chain seq x y z
N MET A 1 -17.34 -10.24 9.49
CA MET A 1 -17.98 -9.43 10.56
C MET A 1 -17.70 -9.93 11.99
N SER A 2 -16.75 -10.86 12.21
CA SER A 2 -16.45 -11.44 13.54
C SER A 2 -15.45 -10.65 14.40
N ARG A 3 -14.70 -9.71 13.82
CA ARG A 3 -13.73 -8.87 14.54
C ARG A 3 -14.32 -8.03 15.70
N PRO A 4 -15.46 -7.32 15.54
CA PRO A 4 -16.04 -6.57 16.66
C PRO A 4 -16.61 -7.49 17.75
N PHE A 5 -17.10 -8.67 17.38
CA PHE A 5 -17.64 -9.65 18.34
C PHE A 5 -16.55 -10.20 19.27
N ILE A 6 -15.40 -10.59 18.71
CA ILE A 6 -14.26 -11.09 19.51
C ILE A 6 -13.74 -10.00 20.45
N ALA A 7 -13.63 -8.76 19.98
CA ALA A 7 -13.18 -7.64 20.81
C ALA A 7 -14.12 -7.35 21.98
N ALA A 8 -15.44 -7.40 21.75
CA ALA A 8 -16.44 -7.22 22.79
C ALA A 8 -16.37 -8.33 23.86
N VAL A 9 -16.20 -9.58 23.45
CA VAL A 9 -16.07 -10.71 24.38
C VAL A 9 -14.81 -10.58 25.25
N VAL A 10 -13.66 -10.26 24.64
CA VAL A 10 -12.39 -10.08 25.38
C VAL A 10 -12.48 -8.91 26.38
N ALA A 11 -13.06 -7.79 25.97
CA ALA A 11 -13.25 -6.63 26.85
C ALA A 11 -14.20 -6.96 28.02
N ALA A 12 -15.29 -7.69 27.76
CA ALA A 12 -16.22 -8.11 28.79
C ALA A 12 -15.56 -9.06 29.80
N SER A 13 -14.77 -10.03 29.33
CA SER A 13 -14.04 -10.95 30.22
C SER A 13 -13.08 -10.23 31.16
N LEU A 14 -12.29 -9.27 30.64
CA LEU A 14 -11.36 -8.48 31.46
C LEU A 14 -12.08 -7.60 32.49
N ALA A 15 -13.22 -7.03 32.13
CA ALA A 15 -14.03 -6.23 33.05
C ALA A 15 -14.61 -7.08 34.19
N LEU A 16 -15.09 -8.30 33.87
CA LEU A 16 -15.65 -9.23 34.85
C LEU A 16 -14.60 -9.78 35.81
N SER A 17 -13.38 -10.07 35.34
CA SER A 17 -12.29 -10.55 36.20
C SER A 17 -11.78 -9.50 37.20
N GLY A 18 -11.93 -8.21 36.91
CA GLY A 18 -11.52 -7.13 37.81
C GLY A 18 -12.41 -6.99 39.06
N LEU A 19 -13.64 -7.47 39.01
CA LEU A 19 -14.62 -7.35 40.10
C LEU A 19 -14.49 -8.48 41.15
N SER A 20 -13.73 -9.53 40.86
CA SER A 20 -13.52 -10.67 41.78
C SER A 20 -12.37 -10.47 42.77
N ALA A 21 -11.73 -9.29 42.79
CA ALA A 21 -10.84 -8.90 43.87
C ALA A 21 -11.68 -8.54 45.10
N THR A 22 -12.14 -9.56 45.84
CA THR A 22 -12.63 -9.38 47.20
C THR A 22 -11.52 -8.74 48.02
N THR A 23 -11.72 -7.50 48.46
CA THR A 23 -10.83 -6.83 49.40
C THR A 23 -10.98 -7.50 50.77
N ALA A 24 -10.29 -8.62 50.98
CA ALA A 24 -10.22 -9.28 52.27
C ALA A 24 -9.23 -8.51 53.15
N GLN A 25 -9.76 -7.64 54.00
CA GLN A 25 -9.07 -7.05 55.15
C GLN A 25 -8.65 -8.16 56.13
N ALA A 26 -7.34 -8.22 56.46
CA ALA A 26 -6.74 -8.46 57.79
C ALA A 26 -5.47 -9.35 57.76
N GLY A 27 -4.30 -8.71 57.91
CA GLY A 27 -3.06 -9.39 58.32
C GLY A 27 -1.79 -8.76 57.77
N ASN A 28 -0.79 -8.50 58.61
CA ASN A 28 0.53 -7.97 58.21
C ASN A 28 1.20 -8.81 57.09
N ARG A 29 0.87 -10.10 56.96
CA ARG A 29 1.35 -10.97 55.88
C ARG A 29 0.79 -10.59 54.52
N ASP A 30 -0.46 -10.14 54.45
CA ASP A 30 -1.09 -9.75 53.18
C ASP A 30 -0.71 -8.32 52.79
N VAL A 31 -0.42 -7.46 53.76
CA VAL A 31 0.24 -6.16 53.52
C VAL A 31 1.65 -6.37 52.95
N ALA A 32 2.42 -7.32 53.50
CA ALA A 32 3.73 -7.66 52.95
C ALA A 32 3.65 -8.22 51.52
N ARG A 33 2.64 -9.05 51.21
CA ARG A 33 2.40 -9.56 49.85
C ARG A 33 1.96 -8.46 48.88
N ALA A 34 1.12 -7.52 49.33
CA ALA A 34 0.71 -6.37 48.53
C ALA A 34 1.90 -5.44 48.25
N ILE A 35 2.71 -5.12 49.26
CA ILE A 35 3.94 -4.33 49.11
C ILE A 35 4.91 -5.04 48.17
N ALA A 36 5.10 -6.36 48.32
CA ALA A 36 5.96 -7.14 47.43
C ALA A 36 5.46 -7.13 45.98
N GLY A 37 4.14 -7.25 45.77
CA GLY A 37 3.53 -7.15 44.44
C GLY A 37 3.71 -5.76 43.80
N ILE A 38 3.47 -4.69 44.56
CA ILE A 38 3.69 -3.30 44.10
C ILE A 38 5.17 -3.07 43.81
N ALA A 39 6.08 -3.55 44.66
CA ALA A 39 7.52 -3.45 44.47
C ALA A 39 7.99 -4.20 43.22
N ALA A 40 7.47 -5.40 42.95
CA ALA A 40 7.78 -6.15 41.74
C ALA A 40 7.37 -5.40 40.46
N VAL A 41 6.17 -4.80 40.45
CA VAL A 41 5.70 -3.97 39.32
C VAL A 41 6.58 -2.72 39.17
N ALA A 42 6.95 -2.05 40.27
CA ALA A 42 7.80 -0.87 40.24
C ALA A 42 9.23 -1.17 39.73
N ILE A 43 9.82 -2.32 40.07
CA ILE A 43 11.13 -2.77 39.56
C ILE A 43 11.06 -2.99 38.04
N ILE A 44 10.00 -3.65 37.56
CA ILE A 44 9.78 -3.85 36.12
C ILE A 44 9.60 -2.50 35.41
N ALA A 45 8.79 -1.59 35.98
CA ALA A 45 8.61 -0.24 35.43
C ALA A 45 9.96 0.52 35.37
N GLY A 46 10.76 0.44 36.44
CA GLY A 46 12.11 1.00 36.53
C GLY A 46 13.05 0.54 35.41
N ALA A 47 13.02 -0.75 35.08
CA ALA A 47 13.81 -1.32 33.99
C ALA A 47 13.34 -0.89 32.59
N LEU A 48 12.07 -0.47 32.42
CA LEU A 48 11.56 0.10 31.18
C LEU A 48 11.85 1.61 31.04
N SER A 49 12.11 2.32 32.14
CA SER A 49 12.34 3.79 32.15
C SER A 49 13.71 4.24 31.64
N ASP A 50 14.66 3.35 31.34
CA ASP A 50 15.96 3.71 30.76
C ASP A 50 15.92 3.87 29.22
N ARG A 51 14.91 4.57 28.71
CA ARG A 51 14.77 4.82 27.25
C ARG A 51 14.57 6.28 26.86
N ASP A 52 14.57 7.22 27.81
CA ASP A 52 14.47 8.65 27.49
C ASP A 52 15.84 9.35 27.37
N ASN A 53 16.88 8.86 28.06
CA ASN A 53 18.19 9.55 28.05
C ASN A 53 19.06 9.34 26.79
N ARG A 54 18.53 8.63 25.77
CA ARG A 54 19.16 8.54 24.43
C ARG A 54 18.55 9.52 23.42
N ARG A 55 17.79 10.51 23.88
CA ARG A 55 17.28 11.59 23.02
C ARG A 55 18.23 12.78 22.89
N ASN A 56 19.39 12.77 23.56
CA ASN A 56 20.48 13.69 23.23
C ASN A 56 21.35 13.10 22.10
N ARG A 57 20.72 12.83 20.96
CA ARG A 57 21.46 12.64 19.71
C ARG A 57 21.96 14.02 19.34
N GLY A 58 23.28 14.22 19.40
CA GLY A 58 23.93 15.47 19.01
C GLY A 58 23.27 16.05 17.78
N HIS A 59 22.96 17.34 17.84
CA HIS A 59 22.44 18.08 16.70
C HIS A 59 23.45 17.97 15.55
N VAL A 60 23.26 16.99 14.67
CA VAL A 60 23.96 16.93 13.39
C VAL A 60 23.38 18.08 12.59
N THR A 61 24.06 19.21 12.56
CA THR A 61 23.81 20.27 11.60
C THR A 61 24.22 19.73 10.24
N ARG A 62 23.33 18.95 9.61
CA ARG A 62 23.51 18.53 8.24
C ARG A 62 23.50 19.81 7.41
N ARG A 63 24.67 20.21 6.91
CA ARG A 63 24.78 21.30 5.95
C ARG A 63 23.81 20.96 4.81
N TYR A 64 22.82 21.81 4.61
CA TYR A 64 21.91 21.71 3.48
C TYR A 64 22.71 22.16 2.26
N ASP A 65 23.47 21.25 1.67
CA ASP A 65 23.92 21.42 0.30
C ASP A 65 22.68 21.22 -0.59
N PRO A 66 22.23 22.23 -1.34
CA PRO A 66 21.13 22.05 -2.28
C PRO A 66 21.55 20.97 -3.28
N ASP A 67 20.73 19.92 -3.40
CA ASP A 67 20.95 18.87 -4.39
C ASP A 67 21.18 19.53 -5.76
N PRO A 68 22.23 19.15 -6.51
CA PRO A 68 22.43 19.69 -7.84
C PRO A 68 21.17 19.44 -8.65
N VAL A 69 20.64 20.50 -9.27
CA VAL A 69 19.44 20.42 -10.10
C VAL A 69 19.72 19.45 -11.25
N VAL A 70 19.30 18.19 -11.09
CA VAL A 70 19.41 17.19 -12.15
C VAL A 70 18.35 17.54 -13.18
N ILE A 71 18.74 18.27 -14.22
CA ILE A 71 17.90 18.50 -15.39
C ILE A 71 17.75 17.14 -16.09
N PRO A 72 16.55 16.54 -16.14
CA PRO A 72 16.37 15.24 -16.77
C PRO A 72 16.74 15.35 -18.25
N ARG A 73 17.76 14.59 -18.67
CA ARG A 73 18.13 14.54 -20.09
C ARG A 73 16.93 13.98 -20.88
N PRO A 74 16.46 14.65 -21.94
CA PRO A 74 15.33 14.17 -22.72
C PRO A 74 15.62 12.76 -23.27
N LEU A 75 14.66 11.84 -23.09
CA LEU A 75 14.84 10.45 -23.51
C LEU A 75 15.15 10.39 -25.01
N PRO A 76 16.04 9.48 -25.46
CA PRO A 76 16.31 9.30 -26.88
C PRO A 76 15.01 9.04 -27.65
N ARG A 77 14.87 9.60 -28.86
CA ARG A 77 13.64 9.51 -29.68
C ARG A 77 13.15 8.08 -29.90
N ARG A 78 14.04 7.09 -29.95
CA ARG A 78 13.70 5.65 -30.08
C ARG A 78 12.98 5.09 -28.85
N VAL A 79 13.34 5.55 -27.66
CA VAL A 79 12.72 5.12 -26.39
C VAL A 79 11.33 5.73 -26.26
N GLN A 80 11.18 7.00 -26.64
CA GLN A 80 9.87 7.69 -26.67
C GLN A 80 8.85 7.02 -27.61
N ARG A 81 9.30 6.31 -28.66
CA ARG A 81 8.43 5.55 -29.56
C ARG A 81 7.80 4.33 -28.92
N HIS A 82 8.41 3.78 -27.89
CA HIS A 82 7.95 2.57 -27.21
C HIS A 82 7.33 2.87 -25.84
N SER A 83 7.30 4.14 -25.43
CA SER A 83 6.75 4.58 -24.14
C SER A 83 5.25 4.85 -24.23
N LEU A 84 4.44 3.95 -23.67
CA LEU A 84 2.98 4.03 -23.70
C LEU A 84 2.42 4.85 -22.52
N PRO A 85 1.42 5.70 -22.76
CA PRO A 85 0.78 6.47 -21.70
C PRO A 85 0.01 5.58 -20.73
N ARG A 86 0.41 5.61 -19.46
CA ARG A 86 -0.23 4.85 -18.36
C ARG A 86 -1.73 5.10 -18.23
N HIS A 87 -2.19 6.32 -18.48
CA HIS A 87 -3.61 6.69 -18.34
C HIS A 87 -4.52 6.02 -19.39
N CYS A 88 -3.96 5.54 -20.50
CA CYS A 88 -4.72 4.79 -21.50
C CYS A 88 -4.88 3.30 -21.15
N MET A 89 -4.21 2.83 -20.10
CA MET A 89 -4.32 1.46 -19.63
C MET A 89 -5.60 1.31 -18.79
N ILE A 90 -6.45 0.38 -19.22
CA ILE A 90 -7.70 0.03 -18.54
C ILE A 90 -7.67 -1.44 -18.16
N ARG A 91 -8.49 -1.82 -17.18
CA ARG A 91 -8.80 -3.22 -16.90
C ARG A 91 -10.03 -3.59 -17.73
N ALA A 92 -9.86 -4.53 -18.65
CA ALA A 92 -10.94 -5.09 -19.44
C ALA A 92 -11.31 -6.46 -18.87
N GLN A 93 -12.61 -6.71 -18.77
CA GLN A 93 -13.12 -8.05 -18.48
C GLN A 93 -12.85 -8.94 -19.70
N SER A 94 -12.38 -10.15 -19.46
CA SER A 94 -12.25 -11.18 -20.50
C SER A 94 -13.52 -12.02 -20.51
N ARG A 95 -13.98 -12.47 -21.68
CA ARG A 95 -15.15 -13.38 -21.77
C ARG A 95 -14.92 -14.74 -21.09
N TYR A 96 -13.67 -15.10 -20.81
CA TYR A 96 -13.27 -16.44 -20.36
C TYR A 96 -12.40 -16.42 -19.08
N GLY A 97 -12.42 -15.35 -18.26
CA GLY A 97 -11.68 -15.35 -16.99
C GLY A 97 -11.20 -13.99 -16.49
N GLU A 98 -10.08 -14.01 -15.75
CA GLU A 98 -9.48 -12.87 -15.02
C GLU A 98 -9.36 -11.57 -15.85
N PRO A 99 -9.61 -10.40 -15.23
CA PRO A 99 -9.52 -9.11 -15.91
C PRO A 99 -8.10 -8.86 -16.43
N ARG A 100 -7.98 -8.64 -17.74
CA ARG A 100 -6.70 -8.34 -18.39
C ARG A 100 -6.51 -6.83 -18.52
N ARG A 101 -5.27 -6.38 -18.32
CA ARG A 101 -4.90 -4.99 -18.59
C ARG A 101 -4.68 -4.81 -20.09
N VAL A 102 -5.36 -3.82 -20.65
CA VAL A 102 -5.31 -3.50 -22.07
C VAL A 102 -5.21 -1.99 -22.25
N PHE A 103 -4.66 -1.54 -23.36
CA PHE A 103 -4.74 -0.14 -23.75
C PHE A 103 -5.90 0.07 -24.71
N GLY A 104 -6.74 1.07 -24.42
CA GLY A 104 -7.84 1.42 -25.32
C GLY A 104 -7.33 2.07 -26.60
N SER A 105 -7.73 1.55 -27.77
CA SER A 105 -7.31 2.08 -29.09
C SER A 105 -7.60 3.57 -29.24
N ARG A 106 -8.79 4.02 -28.83
CA ARG A 106 -9.19 5.44 -28.90
C ARG A 106 -8.31 6.35 -28.06
N CYS A 107 -7.94 5.91 -26.85
CA CYS A 107 -7.08 6.71 -25.98
C CYS A 107 -5.67 6.81 -26.56
N LEU A 108 -5.13 5.68 -27.05
CA LEU A 108 -3.84 5.65 -27.72
C LEU A 108 -3.83 6.58 -28.94
N ASN A 109 -4.84 6.50 -29.81
CA ASN A 109 -4.93 7.36 -30.99
C ASN A 109 -4.88 8.87 -30.64
N ARG A 110 -5.47 9.27 -29.50
CA ARG A 110 -5.46 10.68 -29.05
C ARG A 110 -4.19 11.10 -28.31
N HIS A 111 -3.60 10.21 -27.52
CA HIS A 111 -2.53 10.58 -26.57
C HIS A 111 -1.17 9.94 -26.86
N PHE A 112 -1.08 9.08 -27.89
CA PHE A 112 0.14 8.41 -28.28
C PHE A 112 0.49 8.71 -29.74
N ARG A 113 1.58 9.47 -29.93
CA ARG A 113 2.03 9.97 -31.24
C ARG A 113 2.43 8.87 -32.24
N TYR A 114 2.69 7.65 -31.75
CA TYR A 114 3.18 6.53 -32.56
C TYR A 114 2.17 5.39 -32.61
N THR A 115 0.88 5.72 -32.68
CA THR A 115 -0.17 4.70 -32.72
C THR A 115 -0.01 3.76 -33.93
N ASP A 116 0.54 4.24 -35.05
CA ASP A 116 0.79 3.43 -36.25
C ASP A 116 1.92 2.41 -36.10
N SER A 117 2.82 2.57 -35.11
CA SER A 117 3.88 1.59 -34.86
C SER A 117 3.40 0.40 -34.03
N LEU A 118 2.18 0.45 -33.49
CA LEU A 118 1.64 -0.60 -32.65
C LEU A 118 1.40 -1.90 -33.45
N PRO A 119 1.95 -3.05 -33.00
CA PRO A 119 1.76 -4.31 -33.70
C PRO A 119 0.28 -4.71 -33.72
N ARG A 120 -0.28 -4.93 -34.91
CA ARG A 120 -1.66 -5.42 -35.07
C ARG A 120 -1.88 -6.80 -34.42
N ALA A 121 -0.83 -7.61 -34.31
CA ALA A 121 -0.85 -8.90 -33.63
C ALA A 121 -1.25 -8.79 -32.14
N CYS A 122 -0.98 -7.64 -31.50
CA CYS A 122 -1.36 -7.41 -30.10
C CYS A 122 -2.78 -6.87 -29.93
N ALA A 123 -3.52 -6.66 -31.03
CA ALA A 123 -4.88 -6.13 -30.98
C ALA A 123 -5.87 -7.19 -30.48
N VAL A 124 -6.61 -6.86 -29.44
CA VAL A 124 -7.63 -7.69 -28.82
C VAL A 124 -8.97 -6.98 -28.84
N ARG A 125 -10.07 -7.73 -28.94
CA ARG A 125 -11.41 -7.15 -28.79
C ARG A 125 -11.74 -7.02 -27.31
N ILE A 126 -12.09 -5.80 -26.89
CA ILE A 126 -12.56 -5.53 -25.53
C ILE A 126 -14.08 -5.64 -25.57
N GLY A 127 -14.66 -6.60 -24.86
CA GLY A 127 -16.10 -6.79 -24.76
C GLY A 127 -16.49 -7.14 -23.33
N GLY A 128 -17.57 -6.53 -22.84
CA GLY A 128 -18.10 -6.81 -21.50
C GLY A 128 -19.13 -5.76 -21.06
N ASN A 129 -20.30 -6.21 -20.63
CA ASN A 129 -21.50 -5.39 -20.40
C ASN A 129 -21.50 -4.58 -19.09
N HIS A 130 -20.36 -4.27 -18.47
CA HIS A 130 -20.42 -3.86 -17.06
C HIS A 130 -19.40 -2.83 -16.55
N HIS A 131 -19.03 -1.81 -17.33
CA HIS A 131 -18.35 -0.64 -16.75
C HIS A 131 -18.81 0.66 -17.40
N ARG A 132 -18.70 1.79 -16.68
CA ARG A 132 -19.08 3.18 -17.06
C ARG A 132 -18.42 3.73 -18.33
N HIS A 133 -17.76 2.86 -19.11
CA HIS A 133 -17.10 3.09 -20.39
C HIS A 133 -17.51 2.05 -21.45
N ALA A 134 -18.67 1.38 -21.29
CA ALA A 134 -19.18 0.31 -22.15
C ALA A 134 -19.53 0.73 -23.59
N ASN A 135 -19.47 2.03 -23.93
CA ASN A 135 -19.65 2.54 -25.31
C ASN A 135 -18.47 2.24 -26.25
N TYR A 136 -17.61 1.30 -25.86
CA TYR A 136 -16.41 0.93 -26.57
C TYR A 136 -16.49 -0.55 -26.98
N GLY A 137 -17.34 -0.86 -27.96
CA GLY A 137 -17.13 -2.02 -28.84
C GLY A 137 -15.85 -1.83 -29.65
N ARG A 138 -14.70 -1.77 -28.97
CA ARG A 138 -13.46 -1.23 -29.49
C ARG A 138 -12.32 -2.19 -29.26
N HIS A 139 -11.54 -2.33 -30.31
CA HIS A 139 -10.24 -2.96 -30.27
C HIS A 139 -9.37 -2.25 -29.23
N GLY A 140 -8.52 -2.98 -28.54
CA GLY A 140 -7.46 -2.46 -27.70
C GLY A 140 -6.21 -3.29 -27.89
N TYR A 141 -5.14 -2.94 -27.17
CA TYR A 141 -3.89 -3.68 -27.26
C TYR A 141 -3.57 -4.33 -25.91
N SER A 142 -3.24 -5.62 -25.95
CA SER A 142 -2.82 -6.38 -24.78
C SER A 142 -1.52 -5.81 -24.19
N VAL A 143 -1.49 -5.52 -22.88
CA VAL A 143 -0.27 -5.05 -22.21
C VAL A 143 0.82 -6.12 -22.28
N GLY A 144 0.48 -7.39 -22.10
CA GLY A 144 1.44 -8.49 -22.11
C GLY A 144 2.14 -8.63 -23.46
N CYS A 145 1.37 -8.63 -24.55
CA CYS A 145 1.91 -8.72 -25.91
C CYS A 145 2.78 -7.49 -26.24
N LEU A 146 2.31 -6.28 -25.92
CA LEU A 146 3.07 -5.06 -26.15
C LEU A 146 4.43 -5.07 -25.43
N ARG A 147 4.49 -5.58 -24.20
CA ARG A 147 5.76 -5.72 -23.47
C ARG A 147 6.74 -6.68 -24.14
N GLN A 148 6.25 -7.77 -24.73
CA GLN A 148 7.08 -8.70 -25.51
C GLN A 148 7.64 -8.04 -26.78
N HIS A 149 6.91 -7.09 -27.35
CA HIS A 149 7.36 -6.25 -28.47
C HIS A 149 8.20 -5.03 -28.05
N GLY A 150 8.66 -4.96 -26.80
CA GLY A 150 9.55 -3.89 -26.31
C GLY A 150 8.86 -2.60 -25.88
N TYR A 151 7.52 -2.56 -25.89
CA TYR A 151 6.78 -1.41 -25.37
C TYR A 151 6.77 -1.39 -23.84
N HIS A 152 7.01 -0.22 -23.27
CA HIS A 152 7.09 -0.01 -21.84
C HIS A 152 6.17 1.14 -21.42
N LEU A 153 5.77 1.14 -20.16
CA LEU A 153 4.95 2.23 -19.62
C LEU A 153 5.83 3.46 -19.42
N ALA A 154 5.38 4.62 -19.93
CA ALA A 154 6.02 5.89 -19.60
C ALA A 154 6.01 6.09 -18.08
N HIS A 155 7.19 6.32 -17.50
CA HIS A 155 7.33 6.69 -16.09
C HIS A 155 7.14 8.21 -15.99
N ARG A 156 6.44 8.65 -14.95
CA ARG A 156 6.32 10.07 -14.63
C ARG A 156 7.60 10.56 -13.98
#